data_AF-A0A5A9W300-F1
#
_entry.id   AF-A0A5A9W300-F1
#
_cell.length_a   1.000
_cell.length_b   1.000
_cell.length_c   1.000
_cell.angle_alpha   90.00
_cell.angle_beta   90.00
_cell.angle_gamma   90.00
#
_symmetry.space_group_name_H-M   'P 1'
#
loop_
_entity.id
_entity.type
_entity.pdbx_description
1 polymer ?
#
loop_
_entity_poly.entity_id
_entity_poly.type
_entity_poly.pdbx_seq_one_letter_code
_entity_poly.pdbx_strand_id
1 'polypeptide(L)'
;MSMNQPPASQQIPLHNPQAREEANQVARRLAMNALPPLLLNSQAAVTYQSRGHLLIIAPEDLGRLVAAQVQQVASITLLAQGEVTSQDEAHLEKALAAAPNLQPIYLPLQQLSGWLGAFQLQVRTPQGEILDLAEALIGQPFFDLVLDLSAIPCLKAELSPPGYFHVAADQQSLHQALNEIAELTGEFDKPIYVQVNHDLCAHADRGKMGCTRCLDVCPADALSSHNRTDSHDFIIEVDTHLCHGAGSCTTACPTGALSFQLPQPKHQLQRLSDYLLQYRRLGGEAPVLLIHAESTPLNLEQLPGQLLPWAQEEAATLGIEIWMSALALGSSAVGILIDASTPESLRQLLTREVESAQALLQALGHATQRIQLLEQEVLTESLPSVLTSLQHPSLDVAESLIYDGKRSLLNQALDHLYEQGNPVAEPVSLPAKSPYGQVLLDSDACTLCMSCVAICPTQALRNPDPAQPLLSFIEGDCVQCGLCQSACPEKAIRLEARFAPAAGVRAEPRTLKEEEPFHCIQCGVPFATRSTIDKILGKLQDHAYFQGEAAKRLQMCGDCRVRDTYRELALDPEAQLRL
;
A
#
# COMPACT_ATOMS: atom_id res chain seq x y z
N MET A 1 -39.78 -51.70 -36.76
CA MET A 1 -38.39 -51.32 -36.41
C MET A 1 -38.50 -50.25 -35.34
N SER A 2 -38.11 -50.62 -34.12
CA SER A 2 -38.10 -49.75 -32.95
C SER A 2 -36.89 -48.83 -33.04
N MET A 3 -37.09 -47.51 -32.88
CA MET A 3 -35.99 -46.58 -32.59
C MET A 3 -36.32 -45.85 -31.29
N ASN A 4 -35.47 -46.10 -30.30
CA ASN A 4 -35.47 -45.53 -28.95
C ASN A 4 -35.37 -44.00 -29.00
N GLN A 5 -36.27 -43.32 -28.28
CA GLN A 5 -36.03 -41.99 -27.74
C GLN A 5 -35.20 -42.12 -26.45
N PRO A 6 -34.24 -41.22 -26.18
CA PRO A 6 -33.55 -41.17 -24.90
C PRO A 6 -34.51 -40.65 -23.81
N PRO A 7 -34.38 -41.08 -22.55
CA PRO A 7 -35.25 -40.61 -21.49
C PRO A 7 -34.95 -39.15 -21.16
N ALA A 8 -36.01 -38.40 -20.91
CA ALA A 8 -35.97 -37.03 -20.41
C ALA A 8 -35.08 -36.96 -19.16
N SER A 9 -34.12 -36.04 -19.17
CA SER A 9 -33.33 -35.63 -18.01
C SER A 9 -34.27 -35.13 -16.91
N GLN A 10 -34.51 -35.99 -15.92
CA GLN A 10 -35.18 -35.62 -14.68
C GLN A 10 -34.29 -34.60 -13.95
N GLN A 11 -34.71 -33.33 -13.95
CA GLN A 11 -34.25 -32.34 -12.98
C GLN A 11 -34.69 -32.82 -11.60
N ILE A 12 -33.73 -33.32 -10.81
CA ILE A 12 -33.92 -33.59 -9.39
C ILE A 12 -33.99 -32.22 -8.69
N PRO A 13 -35.06 -31.89 -7.95
CA PRO A 13 -35.10 -30.68 -7.17
C PRO A 13 -34.14 -30.86 -5.97
N LEU A 14 -32.93 -30.32 -6.09
CA LEU A 14 -31.99 -30.25 -4.97
C LEU A 14 -32.49 -29.18 -3.99
N HIS A 15 -33.31 -29.59 -3.03
CA HIS A 15 -33.71 -28.80 -1.86
C HIS A 15 -33.26 -29.48 -0.55
N ASN A 16 -32.21 -30.30 -0.60
CA ASN A 16 -31.57 -30.84 0.60
C ASN A 16 -30.33 -30.00 0.95
N PRO A 17 -30.36 -29.17 2.01
CA PRO A 17 -29.23 -28.34 2.42
C PRO A 17 -27.96 -29.14 2.71
N GLN A 18 -28.10 -30.36 3.23
CA GLN A 18 -26.98 -31.24 3.56
C GLN A 18 -26.26 -31.74 2.30
N ALA A 19 -27.02 -32.13 1.27
CA ALA A 19 -26.44 -32.56 -0.01
C ALA A 19 -25.72 -31.40 -0.73
N ARG A 20 -26.24 -30.17 -0.60
CA ARG A 20 -25.57 -28.97 -1.13
C ARG A 20 -24.27 -28.69 -0.39
N GLU A 21 -24.26 -28.81 0.93
CA GLU A 21 -23.06 -28.63 1.74
C GLU A 21 -21.99 -29.67 1.39
N GLU A 22 -22.36 -30.95 1.28
CA GLU A 22 -21.45 -32.02 0.85
C GLU A 22 -20.87 -31.76 -0.54
N ALA A 23 -21.70 -31.30 -1.50
CA ALA A 23 -21.25 -30.94 -2.84
C ALA A 23 -20.24 -29.77 -2.80
N ASN A 24 -20.53 -28.73 -2.03
CA ASN A 24 -19.62 -27.59 -1.85
C ASN A 24 -18.28 -28.02 -1.22
N GLN A 25 -18.30 -28.87 -0.19
CA GLN A 25 -17.08 -29.37 0.45
C GLN A 25 -16.21 -30.18 -0.51
N VAL A 26 -16.84 -31.07 -1.30
CA VAL A 26 -16.13 -31.86 -2.32
C VAL A 26 -15.56 -30.96 -3.41
N ALA A 27 -16.36 -30.02 -3.92
CA ALA A 27 -15.94 -29.06 -4.94
C ALA A 27 -14.74 -28.22 -4.47
N ARG A 28 -14.81 -27.66 -3.25
CA ARG A 28 -13.71 -26.88 -2.64
C ARG A 28 -12.43 -27.70 -2.57
N ARG A 29 -12.48 -28.89 -1.97
CA ARG A 29 -11.29 -29.74 -1.80
C ARG A 29 -10.63 -30.09 -3.13
N LEU A 30 -11.43 -30.46 -4.13
CA LEU A 30 -10.93 -30.82 -5.45
C LEU A 30 -10.37 -29.60 -6.19
N ALA A 31 -11.03 -28.45 -6.12
CA ALA A 31 -10.56 -27.22 -6.75
C ALA A 31 -9.26 -26.70 -6.10
N MET A 32 -9.15 -26.75 -4.77
CA MET A 32 -7.92 -26.40 -4.04
C MET A 32 -6.75 -27.29 -4.48
N ASN A 33 -6.95 -28.61 -4.55
CA ASN A 33 -5.91 -29.56 -4.94
C ASN A 33 -5.47 -29.45 -6.40
N ALA A 34 -6.31 -28.85 -7.25
CA ALA A 34 -6.03 -28.63 -8.66
C ALA A 34 -5.37 -27.27 -8.94
N LEU A 35 -5.21 -26.41 -7.92
CA LEU A 35 -4.44 -25.19 -8.06
C LEU A 35 -2.96 -25.53 -8.27
N PRO A 36 -2.31 -24.95 -9.29
CA PRO A 36 -0.88 -25.15 -9.47
C PRO A 36 -0.13 -24.62 -8.22
N PRO A 37 0.92 -25.34 -7.78
CA PRO A 37 1.76 -24.85 -6.71
C PRO A 37 2.34 -23.49 -7.13
N LEU A 38 2.48 -22.59 -6.17
CA LEU A 38 3.23 -21.36 -6.38
C LEU A 38 4.69 -21.74 -6.61
N LEU A 39 5.11 -21.78 -7.89
CA LEU A 39 6.51 -21.87 -8.23
C LEU A 39 7.16 -20.53 -7.89
N LEU A 40 7.64 -20.41 -6.65
CA LEU A 40 8.50 -19.34 -6.20
C LEU A 40 9.85 -19.49 -6.89
N ASN A 41 9.96 -19.04 -8.15
CA ASN A 41 11.26 -18.80 -8.76
C ASN A 41 11.82 -17.52 -8.13
N SER A 42 12.32 -17.60 -6.90
CA SER A 42 12.99 -16.48 -6.24
C SER A 42 14.32 -16.22 -6.94
N GLN A 43 14.38 -15.18 -7.78
CA GLN A 43 15.66 -14.63 -8.23
C GLN A 43 16.14 -13.48 -7.34
N ALA A 44 15.29 -12.98 -6.44
CA ALA A 44 15.63 -11.89 -5.53
C ALA A 44 15.20 -12.23 -4.09
N ALA A 45 16.19 -12.52 -3.25
CA ALA A 45 16.04 -12.75 -1.82
C ALA A 45 16.96 -11.78 -1.07
N VAL A 46 16.59 -11.48 0.17
CA VAL A 46 17.41 -10.78 1.15
C VAL A 46 18.05 -11.84 2.02
N THR A 47 19.37 -11.79 2.12
CA THR A 47 20.16 -12.71 2.93
C THR A 47 20.55 -12.03 4.25
N TYR A 48 20.23 -12.68 5.35
CA TYR A 48 20.67 -12.32 6.69
C TYR A 48 21.85 -13.21 7.09
N GLN A 49 22.84 -12.63 7.74
CA GLN A 49 24.01 -13.36 8.25
C GLN A 49 24.13 -13.11 9.75
N SER A 50 24.06 -14.17 10.54
CA SER A 50 24.19 -14.10 11.99
C SER A 50 25.31 -15.03 12.45
N ARG A 51 26.23 -14.49 13.25
CA ARG A 51 27.28 -15.27 13.93
C ARG A 51 26.91 -15.57 15.38
N GLY A 52 25.71 -15.20 15.83
CA GLY A 52 25.23 -15.41 17.18
C GLY A 52 25.82 -14.45 18.21
N HIS A 53 26.18 -13.22 17.85
CA HIS A 53 26.52 -12.18 18.83
C HIS A 53 25.24 -11.53 19.39
N LEU A 54 24.83 -11.99 20.57
CA LEU A 54 23.59 -11.55 21.24
C LEU A 54 23.82 -10.35 22.15
N LEU A 55 23.00 -9.32 21.97
CA LEU A 55 22.81 -8.22 22.91
C LEU A 55 21.60 -8.48 23.81
N ILE A 56 21.77 -8.42 25.13
CA ILE A 56 20.67 -8.45 26.10
C ILE A 56 20.51 -7.04 26.69
N ILE A 57 19.30 -6.48 26.61
CA ILE A 57 18.93 -5.20 27.23
C ILE A 57 17.97 -5.53 28.38
N ALA A 58 18.41 -5.34 29.63
CA ALA A 58 17.63 -5.76 30.79
C ALA A 58 18.12 -5.10 32.08
N PRO A 59 17.31 -5.12 33.15
CA PRO A 59 17.83 -5.03 34.52
C PRO A 59 18.93 -6.07 34.75
N GLU A 60 19.98 -5.72 35.51
CA GLU A 60 21.17 -6.57 35.62
C GLU A 60 20.87 -7.97 36.17
N ASP A 61 20.06 -8.06 37.22
CA ASP A 61 19.73 -9.32 37.89
C ASP A 61 18.99 -10.27 36.94
N LEU A 62 18.00 -9.76 36.22
CA LEU A 62 17.28 -10.52 35.20
C LEU A 62 18.19 -10.89 34.01
N GLY A 63 18.96 -9.92 33.50
CA GLY A 63 19.86 -10.12 32.38
C GLY A 63 20.88 -11.23 32.63
N ARG A 64 21.43 -11.33 33.85
CA ARG A 64 22.35 -12.41 34.23
C ARG A 64 21.65 -13.77 34.30
N LEU A 65 20.46 -13.84 34.90
CA LEU A 65 19.68 -15.08 34.99
C LEU A 65 19.28 -15.61 33.60
N VAL A 66 18.94 -14.71 32.67
CA VAL A 66 18.61 -15.07 31.29
C VAL A 66 19.86 -15.45 30.50
N ALA A 67 20.96 -14.71 30.64
CA ALA A 67 22.22 -15.04 29.97
C ALA A 67 22.71 -16.46 30.29
N ALA A 68 22.46 -16.97 31.50
CA ALA A 68 22.80 -18.34 31.89
C ALA A 68 21.94 -19.42 31.20
N GLN A 69 20.79 -19.06 30.63
CA GLN A 69 19.88 -19.95 29.92
C GLN A 69 20.09 -19.92 28.41
N VAL A 70 20.68 -18.85 27.86
CA VAL A 70 20.97 -18.73 26.43
C VAL A 70 21.97 -19.81 26.00
N GLN A 71 21.69 -20.46 24.87
CA GLN A 71 22.55 -21.47 24.28
C GLN A 71 22.82 -21.13 22.81
N GLN A 72 23.86 -21.74 22.24
CA GLN A 72 24.15 -21.71 20.79
C GLN A 72 24.40 -20.30 20.20
N VAL A 73 24.88 -19.38 21.03
CA VAL A 73 25.34 -18.04 20.62
C VAL A 73 26.86 -17.94 20.74
N ALA A 74 27.52 -17.13 19.90
CA ALA A 74 28.96 -16.93 19.95
C ALA A 74 29.40 -16.05 21.13
N SER A 75 28.59 -15.04 21.48
CA SER A 75 28.86 -14.18 22.64
C SER A 75 27.59 -13.53 23.16
N ILE A 76 27.62 -13.14 24.44
CA ILE A 76 26.56 -12.38 25.09
C ILE A 76 27.13 -11.06 25.58
N THR A 77 26.47 -9.96 25.23
CA THR A 77 26.70 -8.63 25.78
C THR A 77 25.48 -8.21 26.59
N LEU A 78 25.67 -7.76 27.84
CA LEU A 78 24.59 -7.27 28.69
C LEU A 78 24.67 -5.75 28.82
N LEU A 79 23.68 -5.05 28.25
CA LEU A 79 23.43 -3.65 28.51
C LEU A 79 22.44 -3.53 29.67
N ALA A 80 22.96 -3.21 30.86
CA ALA A 80 22.15 -3.07 32.06
C ALA A 80 21.32 -1.77 31.99
N GLN A 81 20.01 -1.91 31.88
CA GLN A 81 19.04 -0.81 31.84
C GLN A 81 17.96 -1.01 32.91
N GLY A 82 17.59 0.07 33.60
CA GLY A 82 16.57 0.03 34.65
C GLY A 82 17.08 -0.46 36.01
N GLU A 83 16.15 -0.52 36.98
CA GLU A 83 16.43 -1.00 38.33
C GLU A 83 16.30 -2.52 38.41
N VAL A 84 17.05 -3.14 39.35
CA VAL A 84 16.96 -4.58 39.61
C VAL A 84 15.53 -5.01 39.96
N THR A 85 15.12 -6.17 39.49
CA THR A 85 13.74 -6.66 39.66
C THR A 85 13.43 -7.10 41.10
N SER A 86 14.46 -7.46 41.87
CA SER A 86 14.33 -7.83 43.29
C SER A 86 15.56 -7.37 44.08
N GLN A 87 15.33 -6.90 45.31
CA GLN A 87 16.37 -6.54 46.28
C GLN A 87 16.65 -7.66 47.30
N ASP A 88 16.05 -8.84 47.13
CA ASP A 88 16.30 -10.00 47.97
C ASP A 88 17.76 -10.49 47.80
N GLU A 89 18.47 -10.66 48.91
CA GLU A 89 19.89 -11.01 48.91
C GLU A 89 20.16 -12.36 48.22
N ALA A 90 19.32 -13.36 48.48
CA ALA A 90 19.46 -14.68 47.86
C ALA A 90 19.20 -14.65 46.34
N HIS A 91 18.26 -13.82 45.89
CA HIS A 91 18.04 -13.59 44.45
C HIS A 91 19.24 -12.92 43.78
N LEU A 92 19.80 -11.86 44.38
CA LEU A 92 20.96 -11.15 43.84
C LEU A 92 22.20 -12.05 43.80
N GLU A 93 22.46 -12.83 44.84
CA GLU A 93 23.52 -13.84 44.86
C GLU A 93 23.34 -14.87 43.73
N LYS A 94 22.11 -15.37 43.54
CA LYS A 94 21.79 -16.29 42.45
C LYS A 94 22.05 -15.66 41.08
N ALA A 95 21.65 -14.41 40.87
CA ALA A 95 21.85 -13.71 39.60
C ALA A 95 23.34 -13.50 39.30
N LEU A 96 24.13 -13.05 40.28
CA LEU A 96 25.58 -12.89 40.15
C LEU A 96 26.29 -14.23 39.87
N ALA A 97 25.84 -15.31 40.51
CA ALA A 97 26.38 -16.65 40.31
C ALA A 97 25.98 -17.28 38.97
N ALA A 98 24.88 -16.86 38.35
CA ALA A 98 24.38 -17.45 37.10
C ALA A 98 25.30 -17.15 35.89
N ALA A 99 25.85 -15.94 35.83
CA ALA A 99 26.74 -15.51 34.75
C ALA A 99 27.95 -14.73 35.32
N PRO A 100 28.91 -15.40 36.00
CA PRO A 100 29.95 -14.73 36.78
C PRO A 100 30.98 -13.99 35.92
N ASN A 101 31.16 -14.42 34.67
CA ASN A 101 32.11 -13.82 33.73
C ASN A 101 31.48 -12.71 32.85
N LEU A 102 30.16 -12.52 32.92
CA LEU A 102 29.46 -11.52 32.14
C LEU A 102 29.66 -10.14 32.77
N GLN A 103 30.28 -9.23 32.02
CA GLN A 103 30.50 -7.85 32.44
C GLN A 103 29.36 -6.97 31.90
N PRO A 104 28.48 -6.43 32.76
CA PRO A 104 27.40 -5.54 32.35
C PRO A 104 27.92 -4.15 31.98
N ILE A 105 27.22 -3.51 31.04
CA ILE A 105 27.49 -2.14 30.59
C ILE A 105 26.38 -1.24 31.12
N TYR A 106 26.76 -0.16 31.81
CA TYR A 106 25.83 0.77 32.46
C TYR A 106 25.68 2.11 31.72
N LEU A 107 26.01 2.14 30.42
CA LEU A 107 25.86 3.35 29.62
C LEU A 107 24.39 3.51 29.19
N PRO A 108 23.81 4.73 29.27
CA PRO A 108 22.46 4.97 28.80
C PRO A 108 22.30 4.64 27.31
N LEU A 109 21.28 3.85 26.98
CA LEU A 109 20.86 3.60 25.61
C LEU A 109 20.44 4.93 24.97
N GLN A 110 21.03 5.26 23.82
CA GLN A 110 20.68 6.43 23.04
C GLN A 110 19.80 6.06 21.84
N GLN A 111 20.19 5.03 21.08
CA GLN A 111 19.45 4.54 19.93
C GLN A 111 19.77 3.07 19.68
N LEU A 112 18.75 2.32 19.28
CA LEU A 112 18.86 0.97 18.73
C LEU A 112 18.20 0.98 17.35
N SER A 113 18.84 0.37 16.35
CA SER A 113 18.26 0.18 15.03
C SER A 113 18.95 -0.98 14.32
N GLY A 114 18.25 -1.64 13.40
CA GLY A 114 18.80 -2.70 12.57
C GLY A 114 17.88 -3.90 12.47
N TRP A 115 18.46 -5.02 12.09
CA TRP A 115 17.82 -6.31 11.85
C TRP A 115 18.85 -7.41 12.09
N LEU A 116 18.43 -8.67 11.92
CA LEU A 116 19.25 -9.87 12.11
C LEU A 116 20.61 -9.75 11.41
N GLY A 117 21.69 -9.76 12.18
CA GLY A 117 23.06 -9.62 11.68
C GLY A 117 23.60 -8.18 11.60
N ALA A 118 22.76 -7.17 11.87
CA ALA A 118 23.07 -5.78 11.59
C ALA A 118 22.48 -4.79 12.62
N PHE A 119 22.37 -5.17 13.89
CA PHE A 119 21.93 -4.26 14.95
C PHE A 119 23.03 -3.30 15.38
N GLN A 120 22.76 -2.00 15.24
CA GLN A 120 23.59 -0.90 15.74
C GLN A 120 23.09 -0.46 17.12
N LEU A 121 24.01 -0.42 18.09
CA LEU A 121 23.73 -0.01 19.45
C LEU A 121 24.49 1.27 19.77
N GLN A 122 23.78 2.40 19.76
CA GLN A 122 24.35 3.68 20.15
C GLN A 122 24.05 3.97 21.63
N VAL A 123 25.10 4.26 22.39
CA VAL A 123 25.02 4.66 23.80
C VAL A 123 25.63 6.03 24.01
N ARG A 124 25.26 6.67 25.12
CA ARG A 124 25.83 7.96 25.54
C ARG A 124 26.91 7.78 26.60
N THR A 125 28.10 8.32 26.37
CA THR A 125 29.18 8.30 27.37
C THR A 125 28.95 9.33 28.48
N PRO A 126 29.63 9.22 29.63
CA PRO A 126 29.58 10.25 30.67
C PRO A 126 30.02 11.64 30.20
N GLN A 127 30.86 11.71 29.16
CA GLN A 127 31.32 12.94 28.53
C GLN A 127 30.30 13.50 27.51
N GLY A 128 29.21 12.79 27.25
CA GLY A 128 28.14 13.19 26.32
C GLY A 128 28.37 12.77 24.87
N GLU A 129 29.42 11.99 24.59
CA GLU A 129 29.70 11.45 23.25
C GLU A 129 28.77 10.27 22.94
N ILE A 130 28.49 10.03 21.65
CA ILE A 130 27.72 8.88 21.18
C ILE A 130 28.70 7.87 20.60
N LEU A 131 28.64 6.62 21.10
CA LEU A 131 29.48 5.52 20.63
C LEU A 131 28.62 4.34 20.19
N ASP A 132 29.03 3.68 19.10
CA ASP A 132 28.56 2.34 18.76
C ASP A 132 29.42 1.31 19.50
N LEU A 133 28.78 0.43 20.27
CA LEU A 133 29.49 -0.48 21.16
C LEU A 133 29.87 -1.81 20.52
N ALA A 134 29.30 -2.18 19.37
CA ALA A 134 29.51 -3.51 18.81
C ALA A 134 31.00 -3.78 18.54
N GLU A 135 31.69 -2.85 17.86
CA GLU A 135 33.10 -3.06 17.48
C GLU A 135 34.01 -3.21 18.71
N ALA A 136 33.75 -2.43 19.76
CA ALA A 136 34.54 -2.46 20.99
C ALA A 136 34.34 -3.74 21.82
N LEU A 137 33.17 -4.37 21.74
CA LEU A 137 32.79 -5.47 22.62
C LEU A 137 32.91 -6.85 21.97
N ILE A 138 32.57 -6.94 20.69
CA ILE A 138 32.52 -8.21 19.95
C ILE A 138 33.44 -8.22 18.72
N GLY A 139 34.16 -7.12 18.45
CA GLY A 139 35.07 -7.02 17.30
C GLY A 139 34.36 -7.09 15.95
N GLN A 140 33.06 -6.77 15.91
CA GLN A 140 32.22 -6.73 14.73
C GLN A 140 31.47 -5.38 14.69
N PRO A 141 31.12 -4.86 13.51
CA PRO A 141 30.44 -3.57 13.42
C PRO A 141 29.03 -3.58 14.00
N PHE A 142 28.39 -4.74 14.13
CA PHE A 142 27.00 -4.90 14.55
C PHE A 142 26.81 -6.11 15.47
N PHE A 143 25.78 -6.04 16.32
CA PHE A 143 25.24 -7.23 16.97
C PHE A 143 24.34 -8.00 16.00
N ASP A 144 24.27 -9.31 16.16
CA ASP A 144 23.45 -10.14 15.29
C ASP A 144 22.00 -10.22 15.78
N LEU A 145 21.82 -10.28 17.10
CA LEU A 145 20.55 -10.55 17.76
C LEU A 145 20.37 -9.62 18.95
N VAL A 146 19.13 -9.29 19.28
CA VAL A 146 18.79 -8.49 20.46
C VAL A 146 17.66 -9.16 21.24
N LEU A 147 17.89 -9.39 22.52
CA LEU A 147 16.87 -9.76 23.50
C LEU A 147 16.62 -8.60 24.44
N ASP A 148 15.45 -7.99 24.31
CA ASP A 148 15.01 -6.84 25.10
C ASP A 148 14.00 -7.28 26.17
N LEU A 149 14.43 -7.21 27.43
CA LEU A 149 13.64 -7.53 28.62
C LEU A 149 13.16 -6.26 29.33
N SER A 150 13.26 -5.10 28.68
CA SER A 150 12.76 -3.84 29.20
C SER A 150 11.24 -3.85 29.30
N ALA A 151 10.66 -3.08 30.24
CA ALA A 151 9.21 -2.99 30.39
C ALA A 151 8.49 -2.43 29.16
N ILE A 152 9.17 -1.58 28.39
CA ILE A 152 8.71 -1.00 27.12
C ILE A 152 9.75 -1.39 26.06
N PRO A 153 9.34 -1.87 24.88
CA PRO A 153 10.28 -2.25 23.84
C PRO A 153 11.09 -1.04 23.36
N CYS A 154 12.39 -1.24 23.18
CA CYS A 154 13.31 -0.26 22.60
C CYS A 154 12.98 0.05 21.13
N LEU A 155 12.50 -0.95 20.38
CA LEU A 155 12.00 -0.78 19.00
C LEU A 155 10.48 -0.81 19.01
N LYS A 156 9.84 0.20 18.42
CA LYS A 156 8.39 0.43 18.53
C LYS A 156 7.57 -0.10 17.35
N ALA A 157 8.23 -0.67 16.34
CA ALA A 157 7.54 -1.28 15.21
C ALA A 157 6.60 -2.38 15.70
N GLU A 158 5.37 -2.42 15.19
CA GLU A 158 4.37 -3.43 15.56
C GLU A 158 4.84 -4.83 15.14
N LEU A 159 5.48 -4.92 13.96
CA LEU A 159 6.24 -6.08 13.55
C LEU A 159 7.72 -5.81 13.79
N SER A 160 8.25 -6.43 14.84
CA SER A 160 9.65 -6.32 15.26
C SER A 160 10.60 -6.75 14.14
N PRO A 161 11.73 -6.04 13.93
CA PRO A 161 12.74 -6.47 12.95
C PRO A 161 13.20 -7.91 13.21
N PRO A 162 13.52 -8.69 12.17
CA PRO A 162 14.05 -10.04 12.35
C PRO A 162 15.24 -10.02 13.32
N GLY A 163 15.29 -10.94 14.27
CA GLY A 163 16.37 -11.02 15.27
C GLY A 163 16.24 -10.08 16.48
N TYR A 164 15.20 -9.26 16.56
CA TYR A 164 14.84 -8.51 17.76
C TYR A 164 13.69 -9.20 18.50
N PHE A 165 13.89 -9.48 19.78
CA PHE A 165 12.94 -10.16 20.65
C PHE A 165 12.63 -9.29 21.85
N HIS A 166 11.39 -8.81 21.96
CA HIS A 166 10.91 -8.15 23.17
C HIS A 166 10.12 -9.13 24.03
N VAL A 167 10.49 -9.26 25.30
CA VAL A 167 9.80 -10.15 26.25
C VAL A 167 9.52 -9.41 27.56
N ALA A 168 8.26 -9.01 27.75
CA ALA A 168 7.80 -8.36 28.97
C ALA A 168 7.52 -9.37 30.09
N ALA A 169 8.54 -9.72 30.89
CA ALA A 169 8.48 -10.50 32.14
C ALA A 169 7.72 -11.85 32.15
N ASP A 170 7.22 -12.33 31.00
CA ASP A 170 6.53 -13.60 30.83
C ASP A 170 7.52 -14.75 30.58
N GLN A 171 7.44 -15.80 31.40
CA GLN A 171 8.34 -16.95 31.32
C GLN A 171 8.11 -17.80 30.06
N GLN A 172 6.86 -17.90 29.60
CA GLN A 172 6.56 -18.70 28.40
C GLN A 172 7.13 -18.03 27.15
N SER A 173 6.87 -16.73 26.97
CA SER A 173 7.42 -15.93 25.88
C SER A 173 8.95 -15.88 25.93
N LEU A 174 9.56 -15.82 27.12
CA LEU A 174 11.01 -15.90 27.27
C LEU A 174 11.56 -17.24 26.77
N HIS A 175 10.94 -18.35 27.17
CA HIS A 175 11.39 -19.66 26.74
C HIS A 175 11.29 -19.83 25.22
N GLN A 176 10.20 -19.34 24.62
CA GLN A 176 10.04 -19.31 23.17
C GLN A 176 11.13 -18.48 22.49
N ALA A 177 11.37 -17.24 22.95
CA ALA A 177 12.39 -16.37 22.40
C ALA A 177 13.80 -16.99 22.49
N LEU A 178 14.13 -17.65 23.59
CA LEU A 178 15.42 -18.34 23.75
C LEU A 178 15.60 -19.52 22.78
N ASN A 179 14.53 -20.27 22.52
CA ASN A 179 14.56 -21.35 21.53
C ASN A 179 14.76 -20.80 20.12
N GLU A 180 14.04 -19.73 19.75
CA GLU A 180 14.19 -19.07 18.45
C GLU A 180 15.61 -18.47 18.28
N ILE A 181 16.14 -17.79 19.30
CA ILE A 181 17.51 -17.24 19.30
C ILE A 181 18.56 -18.33 19.02
N ALA A 182 18.39 -19.53 19.59
CA ALA A 182 19.34 -20.63 19.40
C ALA A 182 19.39 -21.11 17.94
N GLU A 183 18.29 -20.96 17.20
CA GLU A 183 18.18 -21.35 15.78
C GLU A 183 18.65 -20.27 14.80
N LEU A 184 18.87 -19.04 15.28
CA LEU A 184 19.21 -17.86 14.46
C LEU A 184 20.72 -17.63 14.29
N THR A 185 21.53 -18.69 14.30
CA THR A 185 22.95 -18.63 13.92
C THR A 185 23.16 -19.28 12.56
N GLY A 186 23.64 -18.53 11.58
CA GLY A 186 23.82 -19.00 10.21
C GLY A 186 23.43 -17.97 9.16
N GLU A 187 23.05 -18.48 7.98
CA GLU A 187 22.60 -17.71 6.83
C GLU A 187 21.13 -18.01 6.56
N PHE A 188 20.33 -16.96 6.41
CA PHE A 188 18.88 -17.05 6.24
C PHE A 188 18.45 -16.21 5.06
N ASP A 189 17.55 -16.74 4.25
CA ASP A 189 17.00 -16.02 3.11
C ASP A 189 15.52 -15.73 3.31
N LYS A 190 15.11 -14.52 2.95
CA LYS A 190 13.71 -14.11 2.88
C LYS A 190 13.44 -13.50 1.51
N PRO A 191 12.28 -13.77 0.87
CA PRO A 191 11.96 -13.13 -0.39
C PRO A 191 11.87 -11.60 -0.26
N ILE A 192 12.15 -10.90 -1.35
CA ILE A 192 11.78 -9.49 -1.48
C ILE A 192 10.29 -9.42 -1.78
N TYR A 193 9.50 -9.00 -0.81
CA TYR A 193 8.04 -9.00 -0.92
C TYR A 193 7.50 -7.86 -1.79
N VAL A 194 8.05 -6.65 -1.67
CA VAL A 194 7.47 -5.44 -2.25
C VAL A 194 8.50 -4.69 -3.10
N GLN A 195 8.06 -4.19 -4.25
CA GLN A 195 8.85 -3.30 -5.10
C GLN A 195 8.09 -2.01 -5.38
N VAL A 196 8.84 -0.92 -5.56
CA VAL A 196 8.33 0.39 -5.97
C VAL A 196 8.62 0.62 -7.45
N ASN A 197 7.60 0.99 -8.22
CA ASN A 197 7.73 1.60 -9.54
C ASN A 197 7.59 3.12 -9.40
N HIS A 198 8.69 3.85 -9.54
CA HIS A 198 8.72 5.30 -9.37
C HIS A 198 7.99 6.06 -10.48
N ASP A 199 7.88 5.50 -11.69
CA ASP A 199 7.16 6.12 -12.80
C ASP A 199 5.64 6.18 -12.55
N LEU A 200 5.12 5.25 -11.74
CA LEU A 200 3.71 5.21 -11.33
C LEU A 200 3.46 5.88 -9.97
N CYS A 201 4.52 6.26 -9.26
CA CYS A 201 4.40 6.70 -7.88
C CYS A 201 3.89 8.14 -7.80
N ALA A 202 2.73 8.33 -7.17
CA ALA A 202 2.15 9.66 -6.98
C ALA A 202 2.70 10.42 -5.76
N HIS A 203 3.84 9.98 -5.20
CA HIS A 203 4.39 10.53 -3.96
C HIS A 203 4.96 11.94 -4.15
N ALA A 204 5.72 12.15 -5.22
CA ALA A 204 6.17 13.48 -5.60
C ALA A 204 6.49 13.56 -7.09
N ASP A 205 6.44 14.77 -7.62
CA ASP A 205 6.94 15.11 -8.96
C ASP A 205 7.32 16.60 -8.98
N ARG A 206 8.45 16.96 -9.61
CA ARG A 206 8.94 18.35 -9.76
C ARG A 206 8.96 19.16 -8.47
N GLY A 207 9.43 18.57 -7.38
CA GLY A 207 9.57 19.16 -6.06
C GLY A 207 8.25 19.33 -5.30
N LYS A 208 7.14 18.76 -5.79
CA LYS A 208 5.83 18.81 -5.13
C LYS A 208 5.50 17.45 -4.53
N MET A 209 5.23 17.41 -3.23
CA MET A 209 4.70 16.22 -2.58
C MET A 209 3.20 16.05 -2.84
N GLY A 210 2.78 14.81 -3.05
CA GLY A 210 1.41 14.39 -3.29
C GLY A 210 0.96 13.32 -2.30
N CYS A 211 0.91 12.06 -2.74
CA CYS A 211 0.39 10.93 -1.97
C CYS A 211 1.36 10.46 -0.88
N THR A 212 0.88 10.22 0.34
CA THR A 212 1.69 9.66 1.46
C THR A 212 1.11 8.37 2.06
N ARG A 213 0.09 7.78 1.43
CA ARG A 213 -0.73 6.68 1.99
C ARG A 213 0.07 5.48 2.48
N CYS A 214 1.18 5.14 1.84
CA CYS A 214 1.98 3.97 2.18
C CYS A 214 2.83 4.17 3.46
N LEU A 215 3.21 5.41 3.77
CA LEU A 215 4.09 5.72 4.91
C LEU A 215 3.37 5.51 6.25
N ASP A 216 2.05 5.73 6.29
CA ASP A 216 1.25 5.69 7.52
C ASP A 216 0.69 4.29 7.86
N VAL A 217 1.05 3.26 7.09
CA VAL A 217 0.43 1.92 7.18
C VAL A 217 1.43 0.77 7.31
N CYS A 218 2.73 1.05 7.38
CA CYS A 218 3.73 -0.01 7.47
C CYS A 218 3.92 -0.44 8.93
N PRO A 219 3.48 -1.65 9.33
CA PRO A 219 3.67 -2.10 10.72
C PRO A 219 5.14 -2.40 11.07
N ALA A 220 6.00 -2.53 10.07
CA ALA A 220 7.41 -2.88 10.22
C ALA A 220 8.36 -1.67 10.13
N ASP A 221 7.84 -0.45 9.97
CA ASP A 221 8.63 0.77 9.70
C ASP A 221 9.64 0.63 8.54
N ALA A 222 9.33 -0.24 7.58
CA ALA A 222 10.21 -0.55 6.45
C ALA A 222 10.11 0.45 5.28
N LEU A 223 9.28 1.49 5.41
CA LEU A 223 9.02 2.48 4.35
C LEU A 223 9.52 3.85 4.76
N SER A 224 10.27 4.48 3.87
CA SER A 224 10.76 5.85 4.07
C SER A 224 10.60 6.72 2.83
N SER A 225 10.72 8.03 3.01
CA SER A 225 10.76 9.00 1.92
C SER A 225 12.05 9.80 2.01
N HIS A 226 12.75 9.96 0.89
CA HIS A 226 13.96 10.78 0.82
C HIS A 226 14.07 11.48 -0.53
N ASN A 227 14.80 12.60 -0.57
CA ASN A 227 15.04 13.38 -1.78
C ASN A 227 16.51 13.38 -2.24
N ARG A 228 17.29 12.39 -1.78
CA ARG A 228 18.68 12.16 -2.18
C ARG A 228 18.75 11.53 -3.58
N THR A 229 18.19 12.22 -4.56
CA THR A 229 18.10 11.82 -5.97
C THR A 229 18.65 12.95 -6.84
N ASP A 230 19.05 12.65 -8.08
CA ASP A 230 19.58 13.68 -8.99
C ASP A 230 18.54 14.77 -9.29
N SER A 231 17.25 14.41 -9.33
CA SER A 231 16.14 15.36 -9.52
C SER A 231 15.79 16.14 -8.26
N HIS A 232 16.30 15.74 -7.09
CA HIS A 232 15.90 16.22 -5.77
C HIS A 232 14.40 16.01 -5.46
N ASP A 233 13.73 15.13 -6.21
CA ASP A 233 12.36 14.71 -5.92
C ASP A 233 12.35 13.67 -4.79
N PHE A 234 11.30 13.73 -3.97
CA PHE A 234 11.04 12.74 -2.93
C PHE A 234 10.63 11.42 -3.56
N ILE A 235 11.33 10.35 -3.21
CA ILE A 235 11.00 8.98 -3.62
C ILE A 235 10.71 8.11 -2.40
N ILE A 236 9.89 7.09 -2.61
CA ILE A 236 9.57 6.07 -1.59
C ILE A 236 10.61 4.95 -1.67
N GLU A 237 11.25 4.65 -0.56
CA GLU A 237 12.20 3.54 -0.43
C GLU A 237 11.62 2.45 0.49
N VAL A 238 11.80 1.19 0.11
CA VAL A 238 11.44 0.02 0.92
C VAL A 238 12.73 -0.62 1.43
N ASP A 239 12.93 -0.64 2.75
CA ASP A 239 13.99 -1.45 3.35
C ASP A 239 13.56 -2.92 3.34
N THR A 240 14.17 -3.68 2.43
CA THR A 240 13.85 -5.10 2.24
C THR A 240 14.24 -6.00 3.43
N HIS A 241 15.19 -5.55 4.28
CA HIS A 241 15.59 -6.27 5.49
C HIS A 241 14.57 -6.12 6.62
N LEU A 242 13.87 -4.99 6.68
CA LEU A 242 12.80 -4.74 7.65
C LEU A 242 11.43 -5.21 7.15
N CYS A 243 11.23 -5.28 5.82
CA CYS A 243 9.93 -5.62 5.25
C CYS A 243 9.49 -7.06 5.57
N HIS A 244 8.43 -7.21 6.37
CA HIS A 244 7.82 -8.51 6.71
C HIS A 244 6.82 -9.05 5.68
N GLY A 245 6.60 -8.36 4.56
CA GLY A 245 5.62 -8.82 3.58
C GLY A 245 4.15 -8.64 3.99
N ALA A 246 3.87 -7.80 5.00
CA ALA A 246 2.50 -7.55 5.50
C ALA A 246 1.52 -6.96 4.46
N GLY A 247 2.00 -6.51 3.30
CA GLY A 247 1.15 -6.13 2.16
C GLY A 247 0.39 -4.79 2.29
N SER A 248 0.35 -4.18 3.48
CA SER A 248 -0.39 -2.94 3.77
C SER A 248 -0.16 -1.81 2.78
N CYS A 249 1.09 -1.58 2.42
CA CYS A 249 1.49 -0.51 1.51
C CYS A 249 1.04 -0.75 0.07
N THR A 250 0.98 -2.02 -0.36
CA THR A 250 0.48 -2.41 -1.68
C THR A 250 -1.03 -2.22 -1.75
N THR A 251 -1.76 -2.57 -0.69
CA THR A 251 -3.21 -2.34 -0.56
C THR A 251 -3.53 -0.85 -0.49
N ALA A 252 -2.79 -0.07 0.30
CA ALA A 252 -2.99 1.37 0.41
C ALA A 252 -2.60 2.16 -0.85
N CYS A 253 -1.70 1.63 -1.69
CA CYS A 253 -1.21 2.30 -2.89
C CYS A 253 -2.29 2.29 -4.00
N PRO A 254 -2.83 3.45 -4.41
CA PRO A 254 -3.95 3.49 -5.35
C PRO A 254 -3.53 3.43 -6.83
N THR A 255 -2.27 3.73 -7.13
CA THR A 255 -1.71 3.65 -8.49
C THR A 255 -1.17 2.26 -8.83
N GLY A 256 -0.92 1.43 -7.82
CA GLY A 256 -0.18 0.17 -7.98
C GLY A 256 1.33 0.35 -8.11
N ALA A 257 1.87 1.53 -7.78
CA ALA A 257 3.31 1.77 -7.75
C ALA A 257 4.05 0.86 -6.76
N LEU A 258 3.45 0.59 -5.60
CA LEU A 258 3.90 -0.46 -4.69
C LEU A 258 3.17 -1.76 -5.05
N SER A 259 3.93 -2.80 -5.39
CA SER A 259 3.37 -4.09 -5.82
C SER A 259 4.07 -5.25 -5.13
N PHE A 260 3.29 -6.27 -4.79
CA PHE A 260 3.80 -7.52 -4.26
C PHE A 260 4.50 -8.31 -5.38
N GLN A 261 5.66 -8.87 -5.11
CA GLN A 261 6.47 -9.57 -6.11
C GLN A 261 6.10 -11.05 -6.23
N LEU A 262 5.84 -11.71 -5.11
CA LEU A 262 5.68 -13.15 -5.06
C LEU A 262 4.48 -13.56 -4.21
N PRO A 263 3.39 -14.02 -4.83
CA PRO A 263 3.08 -13.93 -6.27
C PRO A 263 2.63 -12.52 -6.69
N GLN A 264 2.94 -12.16 -7.94
CA GLN A 264 2.46 -10.90 -8.53
C GLN A 264 0.92 -10.85 -8.60
N PRO A 265 0.30 -9.66 -8.44
CA PRO A 265 -1.16 -9.51 -8.48
C PRO A 265 -1.83 -10.09 -9.72
N LYS A 266 -1.20 -10.01 -10.90
CA LYS A 266 -1.69 -10.63 -12.14
C LYS A 266 -1.83 -12.14 -12.01
N HIS A 267 -0.85 -12.81 -11.41
CA HIS A 267 -0.90 -14.25 -11.18
C HIS A 267 -1.92 -14.59 -10.09
N GLN A 268 -2.07 -13.76 -9.05
CA GLN A 268 -3.11 -13.95 -8.05
C GLN A 268 -4.51 -13.88 -8.66
N LEU A 269 -4.79 -12.88 -9.52
CA LEU A 269 -6.07 -12.77 -10.22
C LEU A 269 -6.36 -14.00 -11.08
N GLN A 270 -5.37 -14.47 -11.86
CA GLN A 270 -5.53 -15.65 -12.70
C GLN A 270 -5.81 -16.91 -11.86
N ARG A 271 -5.03 -17.15 -10.81
CA ARG A 271 -5.24 -18.31 -9.92
C ARG A 271 -6.60 -18.25 -9.22
N LEU A 272 -7.03 -17.06 -8.79
CA LEU A 272 -8.34 -16.86 -8.18
C LEU A 272 -9.47 -17.17 -9.18
N SER A 273 -9.35 -16.69 -10.41
CA SER A 273 -10.30 -17.00 -11.49
C SER A 273 -10.40 -18.51 -11.73
N ASP A 274 -9.25 -19.18 -11.84
CA ASP A 274 -9.18 -20.63 -12.01
C ASP A 274 -9.81 -21.37 -10.81
N TYR A 275 -9.56 -20.92 -9.59
CA TYR A 275 -10.12 -21.52 -8.38
C TYR A 275 -11.65 -21.46 -8.37
N LEU A 276 -12.21 -20.27 -8.60
CA LEU A 276 -13.67 -20.04 -8.62
C LEU A 276 -14.34 -20.81 -9.77
N LEU A 277 -13.72 -20.81 -10.95
CA LEU A 277 -14.21 -21.54 -12.11
C LEU A 277 -14.25 -23.04 -11.86
N GLN A 278 -13.18 -23.60 -11.29
CA GLN A 278 -13.11 -25.03 -10.98
C GLN A 278 -14.11 -25.43 -9.91
N TYR A 279 -14.22 -24.66 -8.82
CA TYR A 279 -15.23 -24.86 -7.77
C TYR A 279 -16.64 -24.98 -8.38
N ARG A 280 -17.02 -24.05 -9.25
CA ARG A 280 -18.34 -24.07 -9.91
C ARG A 280 -18.51 -25.25 -10.87
N ARG A 281 -17.48 -25.59 -11.67
CA ARG A 281 -17.52 -26.74 -12.58
C ARG A 281 -17.73 -28.07 -11.85
N LEU A 282 -17.27 -28.15 -10.61
CA LEU A 282 -17.42 -29.32 -9.73
C LEU A 282 -18.77 -29.33 -8.98
N GLY A 283 -19.68 -28.41 -9.29
CA GLY A 283 -21.02 -28.35 -8.70
C GLY A 283 -21.10 -27.51 -7.42
N GLY A 284 -20.05 -26.78 -7.07
CA GLY A 284 -20.07 -25.84 -5.96
C GLY A 284 -20.97 -24.63 -6.26
N GLU A 285 -21.76 -24.24 -5.27
CA GLU A 285 -22.69 -23.10 -5.33
C GLU A 285 -22.26 -22.00 -4.35
N ALA A 286 -22.65 -20.77 -4.64
CA ALA A 286 -22.47 -19.59 -3.79
C ALA A 286 -21.09 -19.49 -3.10
N PRO A 287 -19.97 -19.51 -3.86
CA PRO A 287 -18.64 -19.43 -3.26
C PRO A 287 -18.46 -18.12 -2.49
N VAL A 288 -17.76 -18.17 -1.38
CA VAL A 288 -17.34 -17.01 -0.59
C VAL A 288 -15.83 -17.12 -0.43
N LEU A 289 -15.11 -16.16 -0.99
CA LEU A 289 -13.66 -16.10 -0.86
C LEU A 289 -13.31 -15.70 0.58
N LEU A 290 -12.49 -16.50 1.26
CA LEU A 290 -12.01 -16.20 2.61
C LEU A 290 -10.49 -15.95 2.55
N ILE A 291 -10.10 -14.69 2.51
CA ILE A 291 -8.70 -14.25 2.53
C ILE A 291 -8.20 -14.33 3.97
N HIS A 292 -7.05 -14.95 4.21
CA HIS A 292 -6.45 -15.05 5.54
C HIS A 292 -4.92 -15.10 5.46
N ALA A 293 -4.25 -14.78 6.57
CA ALA A 293 -2.81 -14.97 6.68
C ALA A 293 -2.47 -16.47 6.71
N GLU A 294 -1.34 -16.86 6.13
CA GLU A 294 -0.83 -18.24 6.13
C GLU A 294 -0.56 -18.74 7.56
N SER A 295 -0.20 -17.83 8.47
CA SER A 295 -0.02 -18.08 9.90
C SER A 295 -1.33 -18.35 10.63
N THR A 296 -2.47 -17.88 10.13
CA THR A 296 -3.79 -18.08 10.76
C THR A 296 -4.29 -19.50 10.51
N PRO A 297 -4.37 -20.38 11.53
CA PRO A 297 -4.78 -21.77 11.33
C PRO A 297 -6.28 -21.86 11.01
N LEU A 298 -6.61 -22.66 9.98
CA LEU A 298 -7.98 -22.97 9.60
C LEU A 298 -8.26 -24.48 9.63
N ASN A 299 -9.34 -24.87 10.31
CA ASN A 299 -9.83 -26.24 10.27
C ASN A 299 -10.77 -26.43 9.07
N LEU A 300 -10.23 -26.95 7.97
CA LEU A 300 -10.98 -27.17 6.73
C LEU A 300 -12.16 -28.14 6.89
N GLU A 301 -12.09 -29.10 7.82
CA GLU A 301 -13.17 -30.07 8.03
C GLU A 301 -14.39 -29.42 8.70
N GLN A 302 -14.16 -28.41 9.53
CA GLN A 302 -15.21 -27.65 10.22
C GLN A 302 -15.69 -26.45 9.39
N LEU A 303 -14.93 -26.05 8.38
CA LEU A 303 -15.25 -24.91 7.54
C LEU A 303 -16.30 -25.29 6.47
N PRO A 304 -17.44 -24.58 6.39
CA PRO A 304 -18.48 -24.76 5.38
C PRO A 304 -17.90 -24.80 3.97
N GLY A 305 -18.39 -25.71 3.13
CA GLY A 305 -17.84 -25.95 1.80
C GLY A 305 -17.87 -24.73 0.88
N GLN A 306 -18.80 -23.82 1.12
CA GLN A 306 -18.94 -22.56 0.38
C GLN A 306 -17.91 -21.49 0.77
N LEU A 307 -17.20 -21.63 1.89
CA LEU A 307 -16.07 -20.78 2.24
C LEU A 307 -14.81 -21.36 1.60
N LEU A 308 -14.20 -20.58 0.72
CA LEU A 308 -13.03 -20.94 -0.08
C LEU A 308 -11.81 -20.23 0.52
N PRO A 309 -10.98 -20.92 1.33
CA PRO A 309 -9.77 -20.34 1.90
C PRO A 309 -8.81 -19.89 0.82
N TRP A 310 -8.23 -18.73 1.04
CA TRP A 310 -7.24 -18.11 0.17
C TRP A 310 -6.12 -17.53 1.02
N ALA A 311 -5.16 -18.41 1.34
CA ALA A 311 -4.02 -18.07 2.17
C ALA A 311 -3.08 -17.08 1.46
N GLN A 312 -2.61 -16.08 2.18
CA GLN A 312 -1.65 -15.06 1.75
C GLN A 312 -0.59 -14.86 2.84
N GLU A 313 0.55 -14.23 2.52
CA GLU A 313 1.54 -13.84 3.54
C GLU A 313 0.86 -13.12 4.72
N GLU A 314 -0.03 -12.19 4.40
CA GLU A 314 -0.90 -11.52 5.34
C GLU A 314 -2.26 -11.19 4.71
N ALA A 315 -3.29 -11.01 5.54
CA ALA A 315 -4.65 -10.74 5.09
C ALA A 315 -4.78 -9.47 4.22
N ALA A 316 -3.86 -8.51 4.42
CA ALA A 316 -3.86 -7.23 3.72
C ALA A 316 -3.02 -7.21 2.42
N THR A 317 -2.51 -8.34 1.94
CA THR A 317 -1.74 -8.42 0.69
C THR A 317 -2.58 -8.17 -0.57
N LEU A 318 -3.89 -8.39 -0.49
CA LEU A 318 -4.81 -8.18 -1.62
C LEU A 318 -5.73 -7.00 -1.33
N GLY A 319 -5.79 -6.05 -2.26
CA GLY A 319 -6.61 -4.85 -2.14
C GLY A 319 -8.00 -4.98 -2.78
N ILE A 320 -8.73 -3.87 -2.72
CA ILE A 320 -10.09 -3.71 -3.23
C ILE A 320 -10.26 -4.12 -4.70
N GLU A 321 -9.25 -3.95 -5.54
CA GLU A 321 -9.27 -4.40 -6.94
C GLU A 321 -9.46 -5.92 -7.05
N ILE A 322 -8.85 -6.69 -6.16
CA ILE A 322 -9.00 -8.15 -6.13
C ILE A 322 -10.30 -8.54 -5.45
N TRP A 323 -10.72 -7.83 -4.39
CA TRP A 323 -12.00 -8.12 -3.73
C TRP A 323 -13.18 -7.91 -4.68
N MET A 324 -13.21 -6.78 -5.40
CA MET A 324 -14.24 -6.51 -6.41
C MET A 324 -14.15 -7.48 -7.59
N SER A 325 -12.93 -7.83 -8.03
CA SER A 325 -12.73 -8.84 -9.07
C SER A 325 -13.26 -10.21 -8.64
N ALA A 326 -13.09 -10.62 -7.38
CA ALA A 326 -13.62 -11.87 -6.87
C ALA A 326 -15.15 -11.91 -7.01
N LEU A 327 -15.84 -10.81 -6.67
CA LEU A 327 -17.28 -10.69 -6.86
C LEU A 327 -17.67 -10.76 -8.34
N ALA A 328 -16.94 -10.04 -9.21
CA ALA A 328 -17.16 -10.06 -10.65
C ALA A 328 -16.88 -11.44 -11.30
N LEU A 329 -16.00 -12.26 -10.69
CA LEU A 329 -15.73 -13.65 -11.07
C LEU A 329 -16.76 -14.63 -10.46
N GLY A 330 -17.79 -14.11 -9.80
CA GLY A 330 -18.94 -14.85 -9.29
C GLY A 330 -18.78 -15.40 -7.87
N SER A 331 -17.85 -14.84 -7.09
CA SER A 331 -17.91 -14.96 -5.63
C SER A 331 -19.14 -14.22 -5.11
N SER A 332 -19.86 -14.83 -4.18
CA SER A 332 -21.04 -14.26 -3.52
C SER A 332 -20.65 -13.15 -2.55
N ALA A 333 -19.53 -13.37 -1.86
CA ALA A 333 -18.94 -12.44 -0.90
C ALA A 333 -17.43 -12.67 -0.78
N VAL A 334 -16.75 -11.75 -0.09
CA VAL A 334 -15.34 -11.81 0.28
C VAL A 334 -15.23 -11.51 1.78
N GLY A 335 -14.72 -12.46 2.54
CA GLY A 335 -14.32 -12.28 3.93
C GLY A 335 -12.81 -12.07 4.02
N ILE A 336 -12.39 -11.01 4.72
CA ILE A 336 -11.00 -10.80 5.09
C ILE A 336 -10.86 -11.18 6.56
N LEU A 337 -10.16 -12.27 6.83
CA LEU A 337 -9.97 -12.79 8.17
C LEU A 337 -8.75 -12.13 8.83
N ILE A 338 -8.95 -11.63 10.04
CA ILE A 338 -7.90 -11.11 10.91
C ILE A 338 -7.97 -11.81 12.26
N ASP A 339 -6.89 -11.76 13.02
CA ASP A 339 -6.74 -12.42 14.31
C ASP A 339 -6.05 -11.52 15.33
N ALA A 340 -5.80 -12.06 16.52
CA ALA A 340 -5.14 -11.32 17.61
C ALA A 340 -3.68 -10.94 17.30
N SER A 341 -3.02 -11.59 16.33
CA SER A 341 -1.65 -11.28 15.92
C SER A 341 -1.57 -10.20 14.84
N THR A 342 -2.70 -9.88 14.20
CA THR A 342 -2.78 -8.86 13.16
C THR A 342 -2.42 -7.47 13.73
N PRO A 343 -1.41 -6.78 13.18
CA PRO A 343 -1.01 -5.43 13.62
C PRO A 343 -2.17 -4.43 13.57
N GLU A 344 -2.20 -3.48 14.51
CA GLU A 344 -3.24 -2.46 14.62
C GLU A 344 -3.24 -1.51 13.41
N SER A 345 -2.07 -1.10 12.89
CA SER A 345 -2.02 -0.31 11.65
C SER A 345 -2.63 -1.06 10.45
N LEU A 346 -2.46 -2.39 10.41
CA LEU A 346 -3.05 -3.25 9.39
C LEU A 346 -4.56 -3.34 9.54
N ARG A 347 -5.05 -3.55 10.77
CA ARG A 347 -6.47 -3.57 11.12
C ARG A 347 -7.16 -2.26 10.75
N GLN A 348 -6.54 -1.12 11.04
CA GLN A 348 -7.05 0.21 10.68
C GLN A 348 -7.06 0.45 9.17
N LEU A 349 -6.05 -0.04 8.44
CA LEU A 349 -6.06 -0.01 6.98
C LEU A 349 -7.22 -0.84 6.42
N LEU A 350 -7.32 -2.10 6.81
CA LEU A 350 -8.34 -3.02 6.31
C LEU A 350 -9.75 -2.51 6.61
N THR A 351 -10.00 -2.00 7.81
CA THR A 351 -11.29 -1.37 8.15
C THR A 351 -11.65 -0.25 7.17
N ARG A 352 -10.72 0.69 6.92
CA ARG A 352 -10.95 1.82 5.99
C ARG A 352 -11.17 1.38 4.54
N GLU A 353 -10.43 0.37 4.07
CA GLU A 353 -10.57 -0.15 2.71
C GLU A 353 -11.87 -0.94 2.56
N VAL A 354 -12.30 -1.69 3.57
CA VAL A 354 -13.62 -2.36 3.60
C VAL A 354 -14.75 -1.34 3.62
N GLU A 355 -14.68 -0.30 4.45
CA GLU A 355 -15.67 0.80 4.45
C GLU A 355 -15.77 1.46 3.07
N SER A 356 -14.64 1.69 2.41
CA SER A 356 -14.60 2.23 1.05
C SER A 356 -15.25 1.26 0.06
N ALA A 357 -14.92 -0.02 0.12
CA ALA A 357 -15.51 -1.05 -0.72
C ALA A 357 -17.04 -1.15 -0.53
N GLN A 358 -17.51 -1.08 0.71
CA GLN A 358 -18.92 -1.09 1.05
C GLN A 358 -19.65 0.15 0.50
N ALA A 359 -19.04 1.33 0.58
CA ALA A 359 -19.60 2.54 -0.03
C ALA A 359 -19.73 2.43 -1.56
N LEU A 360 -18.72 1.84 -2.23
CA LEU A 360 -18.79 1.57 -3.67
C LEU A 360 -19.90 0.56 -4.00
N LEU A 361 -19.98 -0.57 -3.26
CA LEU A 361 -21.02 -1.58 -3.44
C LEU A 361 -22.42 -1.00 -3.24
N GLN A 362 -22.61 -0.19 -2.19
CA GLN A 362 -23.89 0.47 -1.93
C GLN A 362 -24.29 1.37 -3.09
N ALA A 363 -23.35 2.15 -3.63
CA ALA A 363 -23.61 3.04 -4.76
C ALA A 363 -23.90 2.27 -6.07
N LEU A 364 -23.33 1.06 -6.22
CA LEU A 364 -23.63 0.13 -7.31
C LEU A 364 -24.94 -0.64 -7.11
N GLY A 365 -25.61 -0.51 -5.95
CA GLY A 365 -26.86 -1.20 -5.65
C GLY A 365 -26.69 -2.65 -5.20
N HIS A 366 -25.52 -3.00 -4.66
CA HIS A 366 -25.21 -4.29 -4.06
C HIS A 366 -25.24 -4.23 -2.54
N ALA A 367 -25.46 -5.38 -1.90
CA ALA A 367 -25.37 -5.50 -0.45
C ALA A 367 -23.93 -5.19 0.03
N THR A 368 -23.79 -4.32 1.04
CA THR A 368 -22.48 -3.94 1.58
C THR A 368 -21.78 -5.13 2.24
N GLN A 369 -22.54 -6.08 2.79
CA GLN A 369 -22.04 -7.30 3.42
C GLN A 369 -21.33 -8.25 2.45
N ARG A 370 -21.35 -7.99 1.13
CA ARG A 370 -20.55 -8.76 0.18
C ARG A 370 -19.04 -8.63 0.42
N ILE A 371 -18.56 -7.60 1.10
CA ILE A 371 -17.16 -7.49 1.53
C ILE A 371 -17.14 -7.16 3.02
N GLN A 372 -16.53 -8.03 3.82
CA GLN A 372 -16.51 -7.90 5.28
C GLN A 372 -15.13 -8.24 5.86
N LEU A 373 -14.77 -7.52 6.92
CA LEU A 373 -13.69 -7.88 7.83
C LEU A 373 -14.24 -8.83 8.90
N LEU A 374 -13.54 -9.92 9.18
CA LEU A 374 -13.97 -10.99 10.08
C LEU A 374 -12.86 -11.27 11.10
N GLU A 375 -13.21 -11.37 12.38
CA GLU A 375 -12.27 -11.87 13.41
C GLU A 375 -12.25 -13.41 13.37
N GLN A 376 -11.10 -14.03 13.62
CA GLN A 376 -10.91 -15.49 13.55
C GLN A 376 -11.86 -16.26 14.47
N GLU A 377 -12.13 -15.73 15.67
CA GLU A 377 -12.98 -16.35 16.70
C GLU A 377 -14.42 -16.55 16.20
N VAL A 378 -14.85 -15.73 15.24
CA VAL A 378 -16.20 -15.80 14.68
C VAL A 378 -16.41 -17.08 13.87
N LEU A 379 -15.34 -17.67 13.31
CA LEU A 379 -15.40 -18.95 12.58
C LEU A 379 -15.69 -20.15 13.49
N THR A 380 -15.44 -20.04 14.80
CA THR A 380 -15.72 -21.10 15.78
C THR A 380 -16.95 -20.79 16.62
N GLU A 381 -17.13 -19.54 17.04
CA GLU A 381 -18.16 -19.15 18.01
C GLU A 381 -19.50 -18.79 17.36
N SER A 382 -19.51 -18.25 16.14
CA SER A 382 -20.72 -17.70 15.52
C SER A 382 -20.77 -17.87 14.00
N LEU A 383 -20.16 -18.93 13.49
CA LEU A 383 -20.15 -19.29 12.08
C LEU A 383 -21.53 -19.20 11.38
N PRO A 384 -22.67 -19.64 11.96
CA PRO A 384 -23.97 -19.51 11.31
C PRO A 384 -24.39 -18.07 11.01
N SER A 385 -24.07 -17.11 11.89
CA SER A 385 -24.43 -15.69 11.67
C SER A 385 -23.57 -15.08 10.56
N VAL A 386 -22.28 -15.42 10.51
CA VAL A 386 -21.36 -15.02 9.43
C VAL A 386 -21.80 -15.57 8.09
N LEU A 387 -22.14 -16.85 8.02
CA LEU A 387 -22.65 -17.45 6.79
C LEU A 387 -23.93 -16.73 6.32
N THR A 388 -24.81 -16.39 7.25
CA THR A 388 -26.04 -15.66 6.93
C THR A 388 -25.73 -14.26 6.40
N SER A 389 -24.75 -13.54 6.99
CA SER A 389 -24.38 -12.20 6.52
C SER A 389 -23.67 -12.21 5.17
N LEU A 390 -22.93 -13.28 4.85
CA LEU A 390 -22.21 -13.47 3.58
C LEU A 390 -23.07 -14.17 2.50
N GLN A 391 -24.27 -14.64 2.85
CA GLN A 391 -25.15 -15.33 1.93
C GLN A 391 -25.86 -14.33 1.02
N HIS A 392 -25.34 -14.23 -0.20
CA HIS A 392 -25.91 -13.42 -1.26
C HIS A 392 -26.09 -14.23 -2.54
N PRO A 393 -27.03 -13.85 -3.42
CA PRO A 393 -27.10 -14.42 -4.76
C PRO A 393 -25.75 -14.25 -5.47
N SER A 394 -25.31 -15.31 -6.15
CA SER A 394 -24.15 -15.24 -7.02
C SER A 394 -24.41 -14.27 -8.17
N LEU A 395 -23.36 -13.54 -8.54
CA LEU A 395 -23.36 -12.63 -9.67
C LEU A 395 -22.95 -13.40 -10.94
N ASP A 396 -23.43 -12.94 -12.09
CA ASP A 396 -22.97 -13.41 -13.39
C ASP A 396 -21.47 -13.15 -13.50
N VAL A 397 -20.76 -14.05 -14.19
CA VAL A 397 -19.30 -14.00 -14.26
C VAL A 397 -18.84 -13.17 -15.42
N ALA A 398 -17.91 -12.27 -15.15
CA ALA A 398 -17.21 -11.50 -16.17
C ALA A 398 -16.47 -12.47 -17.11
N GLU A 399 -16.68 -12.31 -18.43
CA GLU A 399 -16.05 -13.17 -19.43
C GLU A 399 -14.51 -13.10 -19.38
N SER A 400 -13.96 -11.93 -19.05
CA SER A 400 -12.52 -11.73 -18.85
C SER A 400 -12.23 -10.48 -18.03
N LEU A 401 -11.41 -10.61 -16.99
CA LEU A 401 -10.76 -9.49 -16.29
C LEU A 401 -9.27 -9.50 -16.62
N ILE A 402 -8.75 -8.38 -17.11
CA ILE A 402 -7.35 -8.26 -17.52
C ILE A 402 -6.61 -7.39 -16.51
N TYR A 403 -5.55 -7.95 -15.92
CA TYR A 403 -4.65 -7.17 -15.09
C TYR A 403 -3.75 -6.28 -15.96
N ASP A 404 -4.14 -5.01 -16.08
CA ASP A 404 -3.36 -3.93 -16.69
C ASP A 404 -3.19 -2.77 -15.71
N GLY A 405 -2.68 -3.11 -14.53
CA GLY A 405 -2.55 -2.20 -13.40
C GLY A 405 -3.75 -2.19 -12.47
N LYS A 406 -3.49 -1.82 -11.23
CA LYS A 406 -4.43 -1.90 -10.10
C LYS A 406 -5.72 -1.13 -10.37
N ARG A 407 -5.60 0.12 -10.83
CA ARG A 407 -6.74 1.00 -11.08
C ARG A 407 -7.60 0.54 -12.26
N SER A 408 -6.97 0.07 -13.33
CA SER A 408 -7.67 -0.47 -14.51
C SER A 408 -8.48 -1.71 -14.16
N LEU A 409 -7.89 -2.66 -13.42
CA LEU A 409 -8.59 -3.86 -12.97
C LEU A 409 -9.80 -3.51 -12.09
N LEU A 410 -9.62 -2.58 -11.14
CA LEU A 410 -10.72 -2.13 -10.30
C LEU A 410 -11.85 -1.53 -11.14
N ASN A 411 -11.54 -0.67 -12.12
CA ASN A 411 -12.57 -0.09 -12.99
C ASN A 411 -13.33 -1.18 -13.78
N GLN A 412 -12.65 -2.18 -14.35
CA GLN A 412 -13.28 -3.31 -15.02
C GLN A 412 -14.26 -4.07 -14.11
N ALA A 413 -13.83 -4.36 -12.87
CA ALA A 413 -14.69 -5.04 -11.90
C ALA A 413 -15.90 -4.18 -11.50
N LEU A 414 -15.71 -2.88 -11.27
CA LEU A 414 -16.80 -1.95 -10.93
C LEU A 414 -17.81 -1.82 -12.07
N ASP A 415 -17.36 -1.80 -13.32
CA ASP A 415 -18.23 -1.70 -14.50
C ASP A 415 -19.09 -2.97 -14.64
N HIS A 416 -18.50 -4.15 -14.45
CA HIS A 416 -19.23 -5.41 -14.45
C HIS A 416 -20.25 -5.50 -13.29
N LEU A 417 -19.88 -5.02 -12.11
CA LEU A 417 -20.80 -4.95 -10.97
C LEU A 417 -21.92 -3.92 -11.20
N TYR A 418 -21.65 -2.82 -11.90
CA TYR A 418 -22.65 -1.81 -12.26
C TYR A 418 -23.76 -2.42 -13.13
N GLU A 419 -23.41 -3.22 -14.14
CA GLU A 419 -24.36 -3.85 -15.08
C GLU A 419 -25.32 -4.83 -14.40
N GLN A 420 -24.92 -5.41 -13.26
CA GLN A 420 -25.72 -6.38 -12.50
C GLN A 420 -26.42 -5.79 -11.27
N GLY A 421 -26.12 -4.54 -10.93
CA GLY A 421 -26.65 -3.88 -9.75
C GLY A 421 -27.90 -3.05 -10.03
N ASN A 422 -28.38 -2.38 -8.97
CA ASN A 422 -29.36 -1.29 -9.09
C ASN A 422 -28.69 0.03 -8.65
N PRO A 423 -27.77 0.56 -9.48
CA PRO A 423 -26.90 1.66 -9.09
C PRO A 423 -27.67 2.96 -8.86
N VAL A 424 -27.15 3.81 -7.98
CA VAL A 424 -27.63 5.18 -7.86
C VAL A 424 -27.21 5.99 -9.08
N ALA A 425 -28.09 6.89 -9.55
CA ALA A 425 -27.85 7.66 -10.77
C ALA A 425 -26.79 8.75 -10.58
N GLU A 426 -26.78 9.40 -9.41
CA GLU A 426 -25.89 10.52 -9.11
C GLU A 426 -24.60 10.05 -8.41
N PRO A 427 -23.46 10.76 -8.62
CA PRO A 427 -22.24 10.48 -7.88
C PRO A 427 -22.44 10.61 -6.36
N VAL A 428 -21.84 9.70 -5.60
CA VAL A 428 -21.90 9.68 -4.13
C VAL A 428 -20.65 10.27 -3.52
N SER A 429 -20.80 10.98 -2.40
CA SER A 429 -19.66 11.45 -1.60
C SER A 429 -18.97 10.26 -0.92
N LEU A 430 -17.65 10.32 -0.84
CA LEU A 430 -16.84 9.33 -0.12
C LEU A 430 -16.10 9.96 1.05
N PRO A 431 -15.64 9.17 2.03
CA PRO A 431 -14.83 9.67 3.13
C PRO A 431 -13.62 10.49 2.65
N ALA A 432 -13.23 11.49 3.44
CA ALA A 432 -12.06 12.31 3.13
C ALA A 432 -10.81 11.43 2.96
N LYS A 433 -9.93 11.81 2.03
CA LYS A 433 -8.74 11.03 1.62
C LYS A 433 -9.05 9.72 0.88
N SER A 434 -10.28 9.46 0.45
CA SER A 434 -10.54 8.36 -0.48
C SER A 434 -9.74 8.53 -1.77
N PRO A 435 -9.16 7.47 -2.35
CA PRO A 435 -8.40 7.55 -3.60
C PRO A 435 -9.31 7.55 -4.85
N TYR A 436 -10.51 8.08 -4.71
CA TYR A 436 -11.56 8.15 -5.72
C TYR A 436 -12.18 9.54 -5.63
N GLY A 437 -12.38 10.19 -6.76
CA GLY A 437 -13.02 11.49 -6.74
C GLY A 437 -12.74 12.31 -7.98
N GLN A 438 -13.23 13.53 -7.95
CA GLN A 438 -13.13 14.46 -9.06
C GLN A 438 -12.19 15.62 -8.79
N VAL A 439 -11.82 16.28 -9.88
CA VAL A 439 -11.20 17.62 -9.88
C VAL A 439 -12.30 18.65 -10.13
N LEU A 440 -12.42 19.61 -9.20
CA LEU A 440 -13.22 20.81 -9.35
C LEU A 440 -12.32 21.94 -9.84
N LEU A 441 -12.70 22.56 -10.97
CA LEU A 441 -11.96 23.65 -11.58
C LEU A 441 -12.72 24.97 -11.41
N ASP A 442 -12.04 25.99 -10.91
CA ASP A 442 -12.47 27.37 -11.04
C ASP A 442 -12.10 27.86 -12.45
N SER A 443 -13.10 27.88 -13.34
CA SER A 443 -12.91 28.24 -14.74
C SER A 443 -12.45 29.69 -14.92
N ASP A 444 -12.81 30.60 -14.00
CA ASP A 444 -12.44 32.01 -14.10
C ASP A 444 -10.98 32.23 -13.68
N ALA A 445 -10.50 31.48 -12.68
CA ALA A 445 -9.12 31.57 -12.23
C ALA A 445 -8.12 30.83 -13.16
N CYS A 446 -8.56 29.74 -13.80
CA CYS A 446 -7.73 28.85 -14.61
C CYS A 446 -7.19 29.54 -15.88
N THR A 447 -5.89 29.48 -16.11
CA THR A 447 -5.25 30.05 -17.31
C THR A 447 -4.95 29.03 -18.40
N LEU A 448 -5.29 27.75 -18.22
CA LEU A 448 -4.95 26.67 -19.15
C LEU A 448 -3.42 26.56 -19.39
N CYS A 449 -2.60 26.77 -18.35
CA CYS A 449 -1.13 26.65 -18.42
C CYS A 449 -0.61 25.20 -18.52
N MET A 450 -1.51 24.21 -18.40
CA MET A 450 -1.23 22.76 -18.47
C MET A 450 -0.24 22.21 -17.43
N SER A 451 0.11 22.98 -16.38
CA SER A 451 0.92 22.48 -15.27
C SER A 451 0.30 21.27 -14.58
N CYS A 452 -1.04 21.24 -14.50
CA CYS A 452 -1.77 20.12 -13.90
C CYS A 452 -1.77 18.84 -14.76
N VAL A 453 -1.73 18.97 -16.09
CA VAL A 453 -1.60 17.85 -17.03
C VAL A 453 -0.19 17.27 -16.93
N ALA A 454 0.83 18.14 -16.93
CA ALA A 454 2.23 17.76 -16.91
C ALA A 454 2.69 17.07 -15.61
N ILE A 455 1.97 17.23 -14.50
CA ILE A 455 2.28 16.64 -13.19
C ILE A 455 1.33 15.48 -12.80
N CYS A 456 0.37 15.12 -13.65
CA CYS A 456 -0.62 14.09 -13.31
C CYS A 456 -0.05 12.69 -13.59
N PRO A 457 0.32 11.89 -12.55
CA PRO A 457 1.00 10.62 -12.77
C PRO A 457 0.10 9.57 -13.44
N THR A 458 -1.21 9.66 -13.23
CA THR A 458 -2.20 8.73 -13.81
C THR A 458 -2.79 9.24 -15.11
N GLN A 459 -2.38 10.42 -15.58
CA GLN A 459 -2.93 11.08 -16.76
C GLN A 459 -4.46 11.25 -16.68
N ALA A 460 -5.01 11.39 -15.48
CA ALA A 460 -6.44 11.70 -15.28
C ALA A 460 -6.80 13.10 -15.82
N LEU A 461 -5.85 14.05 -15.80
CA LEU A 461 -5.97 15.35 -16.45
C LEU A 461 -5.21 15.33 -17.78
N ARG A 462 -5.86 15.71 -18.88
CA ARG A 462 -5.31 15.58 -20.24
C ARG A 462 -5.54 16.84 -21.05
N ASN A 463 -4.60 17.14 -21.95
CA ASN A 463 -4.83 17.96 -23.13
C ASN A 463 -4.72 17.06 -24.38
N PRO A 464 -5.84 16.58 -24.94
CA PRO A 464 -5.82 15.64 -26.07
C PRO A 464 -5.19 16.22 -27.34
N ASP A 465 -5.33 17.52 -27.58
CA ASP A 465 -4.77 18.21 -28.74
C ASP A 465 -3.90 19.40 -28.29
N PRO A 466 -2.56 19.31 -28.39
CA PRO A 466 -1.67 20.41 -28.04
C PRO A 466 -1.93 21.71 -28.81
N ALA A 467 -2.57 21.66 -29.98
CA ALA A 467 -2.93 22.85 -30.75
C ALA A 467 -4.14 23.59 -30.18
N GLN A 468 -4.95 22.94 -29.35
CA GLN A 468 -6.15 23.50 -28.75
C GLN A 468 -5.99 23.58 -27.23
N PRO A 469 -6.11 24.77 -26.63
CA PRO A 469 -6.13 24.90 -25.18
C PRO A 469 -7.39 24.27 -24.58
N LEU A 470 -7.33 22.98 -24.30
CA LEU A 470 -8.41 22.22 -23.69
C LEU A 470 -7.87 21.42 -22.49
N LEU A 471 -8.56 21.54 -21.37
CA LEU A 471 -8.33 20.72 -20.19
C LEU A 471 -9.48 19.74 -20.02
N SER A 472 -9.18 18.46 -20.10
CA SER A 472 -10.14 17.36 -19.88
C SER A 472 -9.77 16.52 -18.66
N PHE A 473 -10.75 15.81 -18.12
CA PHE A 473 -10.61 14.97 -16.93
C PHE A 473 -11.32 13.61 -17.08
N ILE A 474 -10.68 12.54 -16.62
CA ILE A 474 -11.25 11.20 -16.49
C ILE A 474 -11.25 10.81 -15.01
N GLU A 475 -12.44 10.62 -14.44
CA GLU A 475 -12.60 10.34 -13.00
C GLU A 475 -12.03 8.96 -12.62
N GLY A 476 -12.21 7.95 -13.48
CA GLY A 476 -11.74 6.58 -13.25
C GLY A 476 -10.23 6.43 -13.10
N ASP A 477 -9.45 7.38 -13.63
CA ASP A 477 -7.98 7.38 -13.54
C ASP A 477 -7.47 8.19 -12.33
N CYS A 478 -8.33 8.99 -11.71
CA CYS A 478 -7.91 9.88 -10.63
C CYS A 478 -7.69 9.12 -9.32
N VAL A 479 -6.52 9.32 -8.70
CA VAL A 479 -6.16 8.72 -7.39
C VAL A 479 -6.15 9.72 -6.24
N GLN A 480 -6.67 10.94 -6.47
CA GLN A 480 -6.78 12.01 -5.47
C GLN A 480 -5.45 12.35 -4.76
N CYS A 481 -4.32 12.35 -5.49
CA CYS A 481 -2.98 12.56 -4.91
C CYS A 481 -2.62 14.00 -4.56
N GLY A 482 -3.41 15.00 -4.97
CA GLY A 482 -3.14 16.41 -4.65
C GLY A 482 -2.08 17.13 -5.51
N LEU A 483 -1.32 16.41 -6.36
CA LEU A 483 -0.26 17.01 -7.18
C LEU A 483 -0.78 18.16 -8.06
N CYS A 484 -1.90 17.95 -8.79
CA CYS A 484 -2.50 18.98 -9.64
C CYS A 484 -2.94 20.24 -8.87
N GLN A 485 -3.45 20.07 -7.64
CA GLN A 485 -3.83 21.17 -6.76
C GLN A 485 -2.59 21.95 -6.31
N SER A 486 -1.51 21.26 -5.92
CA SER A 486 -0.25 21.87 -5.47
C SER A 486 0.53 22.58 -6.58
N ALA A 487 0.39 22.10 -7.82
CA ALA A 487 1.09 22.62 -8.98
C ALA A 487 0.38 23.79 -9.67
N CYS A 488 -0.91 24.01 -9.37
CA CYS A 488 -1.69 25.06 -10.01
C CYS A 488 -1.21 26.45 -9.51
N PRO A 489 -0.57 27.28 -10.36
CA PRO A 489 -0.08 28.59 -9.93
C PRO A 489 -1.22 29.55 -9.57
N GLU A 490 -2.40 29.33 -10.13
CA GLU A 490 -3.59 30.16 -9.93
C GLU A 490 -4.51 29.65 -8.83
N LYS A 491 -4.17 28.53 -8.17
CA LYS A 491 -4.99 27.87 -7.14
C LYS A 491 -6.43 27.57 -7.59
N ALA A 492 -6.61 27.30 -8.88
CA ALA A 492 -7.91 27.06 -9.51
C ALA A 492 -8.44 25.63 -9.33
N ILE A 493 -7.67 24.72 -8.73
CA ILE A 493 -8.01 23.30 -8.61
C ILE A 493 -8.35 22.96 -7.17
N ARG A 494 -9.48 22.26 -6.97
CA ARG A 494 -9.87 21.61 -5.71
C ARG A 494 -10.18 20.13 -5.96
N LEU A 495 -9.94 19.30 -4.96
CA LEU A 495 -10.24 17.87 -4.98
C LEU A 495 -11.50 17.59 -4.17
N GLU A 496 -12.35 16.70 -4.68
CA GLU A 496 -13.54 16.22 -3.99
C GLU A 496 -13.59 14.69 -4.05
N ALA A 497 -13.54 14.06 -2.87
CA ALA A 497 -13.66 12.61 -2.73
C ALA A 497 -15.09 12.17 -3.03
N ARG A 498 -15.26 11.41 -4.11
CA ARG A 498 -16.56 10.94 -4.58
C ARG A 498 -16.42 9.71 -5.47
N PHE A 499 -17.55 9.08 -5.79
CA PHE A 499 -17.61 7.99 -6.76
C PHE A 499 -18.84 8.12 -7.65
N ALA A 500 -18.64 8.16 -8.96
CA ALA A 500 -19.71 8.01 -9.94
C ALA A 500 -19.92 6.51 -10.30
N PRO A 501 -21.07 5.89 -10.01
CA PRO A 501 -21.28 4.47 -10.34
C PRO A 501 -21.21 4.17 -11.84
N ALA A 502 -21.83 5.04 -12.65
CA ALA A 502 -21.94 4.86 -14.10
C ALA A 502 -20.57 4.91 -14.80
N ALA A 503 -20.26 3.84 -15.56
CA ALA A 503 -19.03 3.72 -16.33
C ALA A 503 -18.81 4.90 -17.29
N GLY A 504 -19.87 5.34 -17.99
CA GLY A 504 -19.80 6.50 -18.91
C GLY A 504 -19.39 7.81 -18.22
N VAL A 505 -19.65 7.99 -16.93
CA VAL A 505 -19.20 9.18 -16.19
C VAL A 505 -17.74 9.03 -15.74
N ARG A 506 -17.31 7.80 -15.39
CA ARG A 506 -15.95 7.53 -14.90
C ARG A 506 -14.91 7.42 -16.01
N ALA A 507 -15.24 6.75 -17.11
CA ALA A 507 -14.32 6.37 -18.16
C ALA A 507 -14.23 7.41 -19.28
N GLU A 508 -15.27 8.22 -19.49
CA GLU A 508 -15.27 9.21 -20.57
C GLU A 508 -14.57 10.51 -20.14
N PRO A 509 -13.71 11.09 -21.02
CA PRO A 509 -13.11 12.38 -20.76
C PRO A 509 -14.15 13.49 -20.82
N ARG A 510 -14.27 14.25 -19.73
CA ARG A 510 -15.10 15.47 -19.68
C ARG A 510 -14.24 16.71 -19.82
N THR A 511 -14.68 17.68 -20.62
CA THR A 511 -14.02 18.99 -20.72
C THR A 511 -14.29 19.80 -19.45
N LEU A 512 -13.22 20.21 -18.77
CA LEU A 512 -13.29 21.12 -17.63
C LEU A 512 -13.25 22.59 -18.08
N LYS A 513 -12.42 22.91 -19.08
CA LYS A 513 -12.30 24.24 -19.66
C LYS A 513 -11.65 24.16 -21.04
N GLU A 514 -12.12 24.98 -21.96
CA GLU A 514 -11.55 25.18 -23.29
C GLU A 514 -11.50 26.67 -23.62
N GLU A 515 -10.50 27.09 -24.39
CA GLU A 515 -10.38 28.44 -24.92
C GLU A 515 -9.79 28.43 -26.33
N GLU A 516 -10.19 29.40 -27.14
CA GLU A 516 -9.52 29.67 -28.40
C GLU A 516 -8.06 30.09 -28.18
N PRO A 517 -7.10 29.57 -28.98
CA PRO A 517 -5.72 30.01 -28.92
C PRO A 517 -5.60 31.52 -29.14
N PHE A 518 -4.75 32.17 -28.35
CA PHE A 518 -4.31 33.53 -28.62
C PHE A 518 -3.24 33.50 -29.72
N HIS A 519 -3.51 34.24 -30.80
CA HIS A 519 -2.65 34.31 -31.97
C HIS A 519 -1.73 35.54 -31.87
N CYS A 520 -0.47 35.37 -32.25
CA CYS A 520 0.50 36.45 -32.24
C CYS A 520 0.03 37.64 -33.09
N ILE A 521 0.06 38.85 -32.52
CA ILE A 521 -0.37 40.08 -33.21
C ILE A 521 0.48 40.47 -34.43
N GLN A 522 1.62 39.79 -34.64
CA GLN A 522 2.56 40.07 -35.74
C GLN A 522 2.54 39.00 -36.83
N CYS A 523 2.66 37.71 -36.47
CA CYS A 523 2.72 36.62 -37.45
C CYS A 523 1.46 35.75 -37.48
N GLY A 524 0.54 35.91 -36.54
CA GLY A 524 -0.70 35.14 -36.46
C GLY A 524 -0.53 33.70 -35.98
N VAL A 525 0.65 33.24 -35.53
CA VAL A 525 0.80 31.87 -34.99
C VAL A 525 0.14 31.75 -33.61
N PRO A 526 -0.62 30.68 -33.31
CA PRO A 526 -1.12 30.42 -31.96
C PRO A 526 0.04 30.10 -31.02
N PHE A 527 0.08 30.71 -29.83
CA PHE A 527 1.20 30.49 -28.90
C PHE A 527 0.85 30.52 -27.41
N ALA A 528 -0.34 30.99 -27.03
CA ALA A 528 -0.78 31.07 -25.64
C ALA A 528 -2.32 31.01 -25.56
N THR A 529 -2.88 31.01 -24.36
CA THR A 529 -4.31 31.22 -24.14
C THR A 529 -4.61 32.69 -23.89
N ARG A 530 -5.85 33.12 -24.17
CA ARG A 530 -6.28 34.48 -23.86
C ARG A 530 -6.14 34.77 -22.36
N SER A 531 -6.58 33.84 -21.51
CA SER A 531 -6.44 33.98 -20.06
C SER A 531 -4.99 34.13 -19.59
N THR A 532 -4.04 33.44 -20.22
CA THR A 532 -2.61 33.60 -19.89
C THR A 532 -2.12 35.00 -20.27
N ILE A 533 -2.44 35.46 -21.47
CA ILE A 533 -2.03 36.78 -21.96
C ILE A 533 -2.61 37.90 -21.08
N ASP A 534 -3.90 37.85 -20.79
CA ASP A 534 -4.57 38.84 -19.95
C ASP A 534 -3.96 38.89 -18.53
N LYS A 535 -3.60 37.73 -17.97
CA LYS A 535 -2.97 37.65 -16.64
C LYS A 535 -1.54 38.15 -16.62
N ILE A 536 -0.76 37.87 -17.68
CA ILE A 536 0.59 38.40 -17.83
C ILE A 536 0.54 39.92 -17.99
N LEU A 537 -0.36 40.44 -18.83
CA LEU A 537 -0.57 41.88 -19.00
C LEU A 537 -0.94 42.55 -17.67
N GLY A 538 -1.91 42.00 -16.93
CA GLY A 538 -2.31 42.54 -15.64
C GLY A 538 -1.20 42.51 -14.57
N LYS A 539 -0.33 41.48 -14.56
CA LYS A 539 0.80 41.40 -13.61
C LYS A 539 1.97 42.31 -13.96
N LEU A 540 2.19 42.58 -15.26
CA LEU A 540 3.36 43.33 -15.75
C LEU A 540 3.04 44.76 -16.17
N GLN A 541 1.78 45.18 -16.15
CA GLN A 541 1.35 46.53 -16.55
C GLN A 541 2.05 47.66 -15.79
N ASP A 542 2.47 47.40 -14.54
CA ASP A 542 3.12 48.39 -13.68
C ASP A 542 4.66 48.30 -13.73
N HIS A 543 5.22 47.36 -14.49
CA HIS A 543 6.67 47.20 -14.62
C HIS A 543 7.24 48.22 -15.62
N ALA A 544 8.33 48.90 -15.25
CA ALA A 544 8.93 49.98 -16.04
C ALA A 544 9.29 49.55 -17.48
N TYR A 545 9.79 48.33 -17.64
CA TYR A 545 10.16 47.76 -18.93
C TYR A 545 8.97 47.54 -19.91
N PHE A 546 7.74 47.34 -19.40
CA PHE A 546 6.57 47.00 -20.22
C PHE A 546 5.61 48.18 -20.43
N GLN A 547 6.10 49.41 -20.29
CA GLN A 547 5.31 50.61 -20.58
C GLN A 547 5.23 50.91 -22.08
N GLY A 548 4.08 51.41 -22.54
CA GLY A 548 3.89 51.84 -23.93
C GLY A 548 3.88 50.70 -24.96
N GLU A 549 4.56 50.89 -26.10
CA GLU A 549 4.61 49.90 -27.20
C GLU A 549 5.28 48.57 -26.79
N ALA A 550 6.12 48.59 -25.75
CA ALA A 550 6.77 47.38 -25.21
C ALA A 550 5.75 46.38 -24.63
N ALA A 551 4.57 46.82 -24.16
CA ALA A 551 3.50 45.94 -23.70
C ALA A 551 2.98 45.02 -24.81
N LYS A 552 3.02 45.47 -26.08
CA LYS A 552 2.57 44.67 -27.24
C LYS A 552 3.44 43.43 -27.44
N ARG A 553 4.69 43.43 -26.97
CA ARG A 553 5.59 42.27 -27.03
C ARG A 553 5.10 41.09 -26.19
N LEU A 554 4.30 41.34 -25.15
CA LEU A 554 3.66 40.29 -24.36
C LEU A 554 2.60 39.52 -25.16
N GLN A 555 2.09 40.12 -26.24
CA GLN A 555 1.11 39.52 -27.17
C GLN A 555 1.78 38.94 -28.44
N MET A 556 3.11 38.85 -28.46
CA MET A 556 3.89 38.28 -29.58
C MET A 556 4.44 36.89 -29.23
N CYS A 557 4.53 36.00 -30.22
CA CYS A 557 5.21 34.70 -30.03
C CYS A 557 6.71 34.90 -29.75
N GLY A 558 7.38 33.85 -29.26
CA GLY A 558 8.81 33.89 -28.91
C GLY A 558 9.69 34.48 -30.02
N ASP A 559 9.48 34.04 -31.26
CA ASP A 559 10.27 34.50 -32.42
C ASP A 559 10.02 35.97 -32.78
N CYS A 560 8.75 36.38 -32.82
CA CYS A 560 8.39 37.77 -33.11
C CYS A 560 8.89 38.71 -32.02
N ARG A 561 8.79 38.30 -30.75
CA ARG A 561 9.30 39.06 -29.61
C ARG A 561 10.81 39.29 -29.72
N VAL A 562 11.59 38.24 -30.00
CA VAL A 562 13.05 38.36 -30.19
C VAL A 562 13.38 39.29 -31.36
N ARG A 563 12.72 39.11 -32.50
CA ARG A 563 12.93 39.97 -33.68
C ARG A 563 12.62 41.44 -33.40
N ASP A 564 11.55 41.71 -32.65
CA ASP A 564 11.16 43.08 -32.28
C ASP A 564 12.18 43.71 -31.33
N THR A 565 12.64 42.98 -30.31
CA THR A 565 13.70 43.45 -29.40
C THR A 565 15.00 43.78 -30.14
N TYR A 566 15.43 42.94 -31.09
CA TYR A 566 16.62 43.23 -31.91
C TYR A 566 16.44 44.46 -32.80
N ARG A 567 15.24 44.68 -33.36
CA ARG A 567 14.94 45.88 -34.15
C ARG A 567 14.99 47.14 -33.29
N GLU A 568 14.43 47.10 -32.08
CA GLU A 568 14.53 48.21 -31.13
C GLU A 568 15.98 48.50 -30.76
N LEU A 569 16.77 47.49 -30.39
CA LEU A 569 18.19 47.66 -30.06
C LEU A 569 19.03 48.21 -31.22
N ALA A 570 18.69 47.86 -32.46
CA ALA A 570 19.35 48.42 -33.65
C ALA A 570 19.00 49.91 -33.88
N LEU A 571 17.83 50.36 -33.43
CA LEU A 571 17.35 51.74 -33.55
C LEU A 571 17.75 52.61 -32.34
N ASP A 572 17.79 52.04 -31.14
CA ASP A 572 18.17 52.66 -29.87
C ASP A 572 19.06 51.70 -29.05
N PRO A 573 20.39 51.71 -29.26
CA PRO A 573 21.32 50.85 -28.53
C PRO A 573 21.36 51.08 -27.01
N GLU A 574 20.86 52.22 -26.52
CA GLU A 574 20.77 52.53 -25.08
C GLU A 574 19.55 51.90 -24.42
N ALA A 575 18.60 51.35 -25.19
CA ALA A 575 17.41 50.69 -24.67
C ALA A 575 17.72 49.50 -23.73
N GLN A 576 18.87 48.84 -23.91
CA GLN A 576 19.36 47.79 -23.01
C GLN A 576 19.67 48.28 -21.59
N LEU A 577 19.88 49.59 -21.39
CA LEU A 577 20.19 50.19 -20.09
C LEU A 577 18.93 50.56 -19.30
N ARG A 578 17.73 50.42 -19.88
CA ARG A 578 16.43 50.75 -19.27
C ARG A 578 15.76 49.55 -18.58
N LEU A 579 16.54 48.54 -18.18
CA LEU A 579 16.07 47.29 -17.53
C LEU A 579 15.43 47.52 -16.17
#